data_AF-A0A7Y6L8V1-F1
#
_entry.id   AF-A0A7Y6L8V1-F1
#
_cell.length_a   1.000
_cell.length_b   1.000
_cell.length_c   1.000
_cell.angle_alpha   90.00
_cell.angle_beta   90.00
_cell.angle_gamma   90.00
#
_symmetry.space_group_name_H-M   'P 1'
#
loop_
_entity.id
_entity.type
_entity.pdbx_description
1 polymer ?
#
loop_
_entity_poly.entity_id
_entity_poly.type
_entity_poly.pdbx_seq_one_letter_code
_entity_poly.pdbx_strand_id
1 'polypeptide(L)'
;MPLPDPFPRDDEQLDDEPAAAFAAWRLYASVAPRFRDLGRVAELTGTDPDDVAMWAGSYGWDARTRAHDSRQADLYRDHFEQGRRRILDRLAYLREQSREQRGQEQRGES
;
A
#
# COMPACT_ATOMS: atom_id res chain seq x y z
N MET A 1 -27.02 11.76 11.88
CA MET A 1 -26.04 10.69 12.16
C MET A 1 -25.58 10.15 10.82
N PRO A 2 -24.29 10.26 10.44
CA PRO A 2 -23.81 9.54 9.26
C PRO A 2 -24.00 8.04 9.51
N LEU A 3 -24.46 7.31 8.48
CA LEU A 3 -24.49 5.85 8.53
C LEU A 3 -23.04 5.36 8.75
N PRO A 4 -22.81 4.37 9.63
CA PRO A 4 -21.51 3.72 9.69
C PRO A 4 -21.17 3.21 8.29
N ASP A 5 -19.92 3.39 7.89
CA ASP A 5 -19.41 2.88 6.62
C ASP A 5 -19.76 1.39 6.55
N PRO A 6 -20.59 0.96 5.58
CA PRO A 6 -21.03 -0.43 5.51
C PRO A 6 -19.88 -1.40 5.19
N PHE A 7 -18.69 -0.86 4.90
CA PHE A 7 -17.49 -1.63 4.64
C PHE A 7 -16.50 -1.43 5.79
N PRO A 8 -16.11 -2.49 6.52
CA PRO A 8 -15.04 -2.41 7.52
C PRO A 8 -13.76 -1.86 6.86
N ARG A 9 -12.90 -1.20 7.63
CA ARG A 9 -11.60 -0.77 7.10
C ARG A 9 -10.89 -2.02 6.61
N ASP A 10 -10.24 -1.95 5.45
CA ASP A 10 -9.74 -3.12 4.71
C ASP A 10 -9.02 -4.16 5.58
N ASP A 11 -8.30 -3.71 6.62
CA ASP A 11 -7.54 -4.52 7.58
C ASP A 11 -8.30 -4.90 8.87
N GLU A 12 -9.64 -4.79 8.91
CA GLU A 12 -10.47 -5.11 10.07
C GLU A 12 -11.14 -6.48 9.90
N GLN A 13 -10.94 -7.36 10.86
CA GLN A 13 -11.66 -8.63 10.95
C GLN A 13 -13.17 -8.37 10.99
N LEU A 14 -13.94 -9.13 10.20
CA LEU A 14 -15.41 -9.04 10.26
C LEU A 14 -15.91 -9.64 11.58
N ASP A 15 -17.06 -9.17 12.07
CA ASP A 15 -17.62 -9.61 13.36
C ASP A 15 -17.89 -11.13 13.41
N ASP A 16 -18.23 -11.74 12.27
CA ASP A 16 -18.50 -13.17 12.10
C ASP A 16 -17.36 -13.95 11.43
N GLU A 17 -16.23 -13.30 11.13
CA GLU A 17 -15.05 -13.93 10.53
C GLU A 17 -14.18 -14.56 11.63
N PRO A 18 -13.89 -15.88 11.58
CA PRO A 18 -12.95 -16.51 12.49
C PRO A 18 -11.57 -15.84 12.42
N ALA A 19 -10.87 -15.76 13.55
CA ALA A 19 -9.52 -15.19 13.58
C ALA A 19 -8.54 -15.91 12.62
N ALA A 20 -8.73 -17.22 12.42
CA ALA A 20 -7.94 -17.99 11.46
C ALA A 20 -8.23 -17.57 10.00
N ALA A 21 -9.50 -17.34 9.65
CA ALA A 21 -9.89 -16.86 8.34
C ALA A 21 -9.31 -15.47 8.07
N PHE A 22 -9.43 -14.56 9.03
CA PHE A 22 -8.85 -13.23 8.92
C PHE A 22 -7.32 -13.25 8.80
N ALA A 23 -6.62 -14.09 9.57
CA ALA A 23 -5.18 -14.25 9.46
C ALA A 23 -4.75 -14.79 8.08
N ALA A 24 -5.48 -15.78 7.56
CA ALA A 24 -5.26 -16.33 6.23
C ALA A 24 -5.53 -15.30 5.13
N TRP A 25 -6.58 -14.49 5.27
CA TRP A 25 -6.86 -13.35 4.39
C TRP A 25 -5.71 -12.34 4.39
N ARG A 26 -5.18 -11.98 5.57
CA ARG A 26 -4.05 -11.04 5.67
C ARG A 26 -2.82 -11.57 4.93
N LEU A 27 -2.55 -12.87 5.01
CA LEU A 27 -1.48 -13.50 4.25
C LEU A 27 -1.74 -13.43 2.74
N TYR A 28 -2.95 -13.77 2.32
CA TYR A 28 -3.40 -13.66 0.93
C TYR A 28 -3.28 -12.23 0.37
N ALA A 29 -3.67 -11.23 1.17
CA ALA A 29 -3.62 -9.82 0.81
C ALA A 29 -2.20 -9.24 0.77
N SER A 30 -1.27 -9.80 1.54
CA SER A 30 0.11 -9.30 1.65
C SER A 30 0.97 -9.48 0.40
N VAL A 31 0.54 -10.32 -0.55
CA VAL A 31 1.26 -10.57 -1.79
C VAL A 31 0.58 -9.92 -2.99
N ALA A 32 1.39 -9.59 -4.01
CA ALA A 32 0.87 -8.99 -5.23
C ALA A 32 -0.15 -9.90 -5.93
N PRO A 33 -1.15 -9.35 -6.64
CA PRO A 33 -2.27 -10.11 -7.20
C PRO A 33 -1.87 -11.36 -7.99
N ARG A 34 -0.78 -11.28 -8.77
CA ARG A 34 -0.29 -12.40 -9.60
C ARG A 34 0.33 -13.57 -8.83
N PHE A 35 0.60 -13.40 -7.54
CA PHE A 35 1.19 -14.42 -6.67
C PHE A 35 0.20 -14.98 -5.65
N ARG A 36 -1.06 -14.56 -5.72
CA ARG A 36 -2.11 -15.02 -4.83
C ARG A 36 -2.51 -16.44 -5.19
N ASP A 37 -2.44 -17.31 -4.21
CA ASP A 37 -2.77 -18.72 -4.37
C ASP A 37 -3.35 -19.25 -3.05
N LEU A 38 -4.59 -19.73 -3.09
CA LEU A 38 -5.28 -20.22 -1.90
C LEU A 38 -4.66 -21.53 -1.37
N GLY A 39 -4.14 -22.39 -2.25
CA GLY A 39 -3.46 -23.61 -1.84
C GLY A 39 -2.17 -23.31 -1.07
N ARG A 40 -1.42 -22.29 -1.50
CA ARG A 40 -0.24 -21.81 -0.80
C ARG A 40 -0.59 -21.16 0.54
N VAL A 41 -1.71 -20.43 0.62
CA VAL A 41 -2.21 -19.90 1.89
C VAL A 41 -2.53 -21.06 2.84
N ALA A 42 -3.27 -22.06 2.39
CA ALA A 42 -3.61 -23.26 3.17
C ALA A 42 -2.35 -23.98 3.71
N GLU A 43 -1.34 -24.18 2.85
CA GLU A 43 -0.05 -24.75 3.26
C GLU A 43 0.66 -23.92 4.34
N LEU A 44 0.70 -22.59 4.17
CA LEU A 44 1.39 -21.69 5.10
C LEU A 44 0.65 -21.52 6.43
N THR A 45 -0.68 -21.64 6.44
CA THR A 45 -1.48 -21.54 7.66
C THR A 45 -1.73 -22.89 8.32
N GLY A 46 -1.36 -24.00 7.67
CA GLY A 46 -1.69 -25.35 8.13
C GLY A 46 -3.20 -25.60 8.16
N THR A 47 -3.96 -24.92 7.31
CA THR A 47 -5.42 -25.03 7.21
C THR A 47 -5.80 -25.96 6.06
N ASP A 48 -6.95 -26.62 6.18
CA ASP A 48 -7.49 -27.40 5.07
C ASP A 48 -7.75 -26.50 3.84
N PRO A 49 -7.33 -26.89 2.63
CA PRO A 49 -7.57 -26.11 1.42
C PRO A 49 -9.05 -25.79 1.16
N ASP A 50 -9.97 -26.70 1.51
CA ASP A 50 -11.40 -26.50 1.32
C ASP A 50 -11.95 -25.45 2.30
N ASP A 51 -11.45 -25.41 3.53
CA ASP A 51 -11.77 -24.36 4.51
C ASP A 51 -11.30 -22.99 4.03
N VAL A 52 -10.07 -22.89 3.49
CA VAL A 52 -9.54 -21.64 2.94
C VAL A 52 -10.36 -21.19 1.73
N ALA A 53 -10.71 -22.10 0.82
CA ALA A 53 -11.56 -21.80 -0.33
C ALA A 53 -12.96 -21.33 0.09
N MET A 54 -13.54 -21.98 1.11
CA MET A 54 -14.82 -21.58 1.71
C MET A 54 -14.72 -20.17 2.29
N TRP A 55 -13.72 -19.89 3.13
CA TRP A 55 -13.52 -18.55 3.72
C TRP A 55 -13.33 -17.48 2.66
N ALA A 56 -12.54 -17.76 1.62
CA ALA A 56 -12.30 -16.83 0.53
C ALA A 56 -13.60 -16.41 -0.17
N GLY A 57 -14.52 -17.36 -0.37
CA GLY A 57 -15.86 -17.10 -0.89
C GLY A 57 -16.76 -16.38 0.10
N SER A 58 -16.92 -16.92 1.31
CA SER A 58 -17.84 -16.43 2.34
C SER A 58 -17.53 -15.01 2.80
N TYR A 59 -16.25 -14.66 2.92
CA TYR A 59 -15.80 -13.35 3.37
C TYR A 59 -15.33 -12.44 2.23
N GLY A 60 -15.61 -12.82 0.97
CA GLY A 60 -15.39 -11.98 -0.20
C GLY A 60 -13.95 -11.51 -0.38
N TRP A 61 -12.98 -12.39 -0.15
CA TRP A 61 -11.56 -12.04 -0.10
C TRP A 61 -11.09 -11.30 -1.35
N ASP A 62 -11.56 -11.66 -2.55
CA ASP A 62 -11.14 -10.98 -3.78
C ASP A 62 -11.62 -9.53 -3.87
N ALA A 63 -12.83 -9.22 -3.39
CA ALA A 63 -13.33 -7.84 -3.38
C ALA A 63 -12.58 -7.02 -2.33
N ARG A 64 -12.45 -7.58 -1.12
CA ARG A 64 -11.77 -6.95 0.00
C ARG A 64 -10.29 -6.69 -0.30
N THR A 65 -9.63 -7.64 -0.96
CA THR A 65 -8.21 -7.51 -1.30
C THR A 65 -8.00 -6.51 -2.44
N ARG A 66 -8.93 -6.39 -3.40
CA ARG A 66 -8.85 -5.31 -4.42
C ARG A 66 -8.95 -3.92 -3.80
N ALA A 67 -9.79 -3.75 -2.78
CA ALA A 67 -9.88 -2.50 -2.03
C ALA A 67 -8.54 -2.20 -1.31
N HIS A 68 -8.01 -3.20 -0.61
CA HIS A 68 -6.70 -3.12 0.04
C HIS A 68 -5.59 -2.73 -0.94
N ASP A 69 -5.51 -3.39 -2.12
CA ASP A 69 -4.52 -3.10 -3.15
C ASP A 69 -4.59 -1.66 -3.66
N SER A 70 -5.82 -1.18 -3.88
CA SER A 70 -6.05 0.19 -4.38
C SER A 70 -5.57 1.21 -3.36
N ARG A 71 -5.87 1.00 -2.07
CA ARG A 71 -5.40 1.87 -0.99
C ARG A 71 -3.87 1.84 -0.87
N GLN A 72 -3.25 0.66 -0.92
CA GLN A 72 -1.80 0.55 -0.89
C GLN A 72 -1.17 1.28 -2.09
N ALA A 73 -1.73 1.14 -3.29
CA ALA A 73 -1.25 1.83 -4.48
C ALA A 73 -1.33 3.36 -4.35
N ASP A 74 -2.40 3.88 -3.75
CA ASP A 74 -2.54 5.31 -3.50
C ASP A 74 -1.53 5.80 -2.44
N LEU A 75 -1.33 5.07 -1.35
CA LEU A 75 -0.29 5.39 -0.36
C LEU A 75 1.12 5.41 -0.99
N TYR A 76 1.46 4.41 -1.81
CA TYR A 76 2.75 4.39 -2.51
C TYR A 76 2.89 5.55 -3.49
N ARG A 77 1.81 5.93 -4.18
CA ARG A 77 1.80 7.11 -5.06
C ARG A 77 2.08 8.38 -4.27
N ASP A 78 1.38 8.61 -3.16
CA ASP A 78 1.57 9.77 -2.31
C ASP A 78 3.00 9.85 -1.76
N HIS A 79 3.54 8.73 -1.28
CA HIS A 79 4.92 8.66 -0.81
C HIS A 79 5.93 8.98 -1.92
N PHE A 80 5.71 8.44 -3.13
CA PHE A 80 6.57 8.69 -4.29
C PHE A 80 6.50 10.17 -4.72
N GLU A 81 5.31 10.75 -4.78
CA GLU A 81 5.10 12.15 -5.15
C GLU A 81 5.76 13.11 -4.15
N GLN A 82 5.63 12.84 -2.86
CA GLN A 82 6.31 13.61 -1.81
C GLN A 82 7.84 13.51 -1.94
N GLY A 83 8.38 12.30 -2.16
CA GLY A 83 9.81 12.09 -2.37
C GLY A 83 10.32 12.84 -3.60
N ARG A 84 9.61 12.72 -4.72
CA ARG A 84 9.91 13.43 -5.97
C ARG A 84 9.88 14.93 -5.76
N ARG A 85 8.90 15.48 -5.04
CA ARG A 85 8.81 16.91 -4.76
C ARG A 85 10.03 17.42 -3.99
N ARG A 86 10.43 16.71 -2.93
CA ARG A 86 11.63 17.06 -2.14
C ARG A 86 12.90 17.09 -2.98
N ILE A 87 13.06 16.12 -3.89
CA ILE A 87 14.21 16.08 -4.81
C ILE A 87 14.21 17.29 -5.75
N LEU A 88 13.07 17.60 -6.35
CA LEU A 88 12.94 18.74 -7.27
C LEU A 88 13.20 20.08 -6.57
N ASP A 89 12.66 20.27 -5.38
CA ASP A 89 12.90 21.48 -4.57
C ASP A 89 14.39 21.61 -4.20
N ARG A 90 15.05 20.51 -3.84
CA ARG A 90 16.49 20.49 -3.57
C ARG A 90 17.31 20.84 -4.81
N LEU A 91 16.96 20.31 -5.99
CA LEU A 91 17.64 20.62 -7.24
C LEU A 91 17.47 22.10 -7.63
N ALA A 92 16.28 22.68 -7.42
CA ALA A 92 16.03 24.10 -7.66
C ALA A 92 16.92 24.98 -6.78
N TYR A 93 16.97 24.68 -5.48
CA TYR A 93 17.84 25.39 -4.53
C TYR A 93 19.33 25.34 -4.93
N LEU A 94 19.85 24.18 -5.29
CA LEU A 94 21.26 24.03 -5.69
C LEU A 94 21.59 24.78 -6.99
N ARG A 95 20.64 24.86 -7.94
CA ARG A 95 20.80 25.64 -9.18
C ARG A 95 20.87 27.14 -8.89
N GLU A 96 20.09 27.63 -7.94
CA GLU A 96 20.10 29.04 -7.51
C GLU A 96 21.43 29.40 -6.84
N GLN A 97 21.86 28.60 -5.86
CA GLN A 97 23.18 28.77 -5.22
C GLN A 97 24.34 28.79 -6.22
N SER A 98 24.31 27.90 -7.22
CA SER A 98 25.34 27.86 -8.28
C SER A 98 25.31 29.08 -9.20
N ARG A 99 24.18 29.78 -9.33
CA ARG A 99 24.08 31.04 -10.08
C ARG A 99 24.63 32.21 -9.26
N GLU A 100 24.31 32.23 -7.97
CA GLU A 100 24.80 33.25 -7.04
C GLU A 100 26.33 33.21 -6.92
N GLN A 101 26.92 32.03 -6.76
CA GLN A 101 28.38 31.85 -6.68
C GLN A 101 29.10 32.37 -7.93
N ARG A 102 28.64 31.98 -9.13
CA ARG A 102 29.20 32.48 -10.40
C ARG A 102 29.05 34.00 -10.57
N GLY A 103 27.95 34.57 -10.08
CA GLY A 103 27.72 36.02 -10.11
C GLY A 103 28.53 36.83 -9.09
N GLN A 104 29.06 36.18 -8.05
CA GLN A 104 29.98 36.77 -7.08
C GLN A 104 31.43 36.70 -7.57
N GLU A 105 31.84 35.57 -8.16
CA GLU A 105 33.17 35.41 -8.79
C GLU A 105 33.42 36.49 -9.86
N GLN A 106 32.44 36.74 -10.73
CA GLN A 106 32.56 37.77 -11.79
C GLN A 106 32.60 39.22 -11.26
N ARG A 107 32.17 39.47 -10.02
CA ARG A 107 32.19 40.81 -9.40
C ARG A 107 33.43 41.07 -8.55
N GLY A 108 34.16 40.04 -8.15
CA GLY A 108 35.43 40.17 -7.44
C GLY A 108 36.65 40.39 -8.33
N GLU A 109 36.51 40.17 -9.64
CA GLU A 109 37.59 40.32 -10.65
C GLU A 109 37.57 41.67 -11.38
N SER A 110 36.65 42.59 -11.05
CA SER A 110 36.59 43.97 -11.57
C SER A 110 37.03 44.99 -10.53
#